data_AF-A0A968JJX1-F1
#
_entry.id   AF-A0A968JJX1-F1
#
_cell.length_a   1.000
_cell.length_b   1.000
_cell.length_c   1.000
_cell.angle_alpha   90.00
_cell.angle_beta   90.00
_cell.angle_gamma   90.00
#
_symmetry.space_group_name_H-M   'P 1'
#
loop_
_entity.id
_entity.type
_entity.pdbx_description
1 polymer ?
#
loop_
_entity_poly.entity_id
_entity_poly.type
_entity_poly.pdbx_seq_one_letter_code
_entity_poly.pdbx_strand_id
1 'polypeptide(L)'
;MRLSRLTYLILLCSGPKVTSLKKHKNKIVVIGNDPNGAMYGLFDVIETLRYSGSLKKVNDKLINPALNDRFIKFNLPWMSYRKGEALQVHMETCRDTVFWESFLDMMALNRFNRLSLWNLHPFSYMVRPENFPKASPFTDEELADWKKFWKTLFSMAKQRGIETYIVNWNIFVSPEFTEHYGGA
;
A
#
# COMPACT_ATOMS: atom_id res chain seq x y z
N MET A 1 -26.77 -1.77 -33.12
CA MET A 1 -25.45 -2.40 -32.91
C MET A 1 -25.51 -3.22 -31.62
N ARG A 2 -25.53 -4.56 -31.70
CA ARG A 2 -25.57 -5.43 -30.51
C ARG A 2 -24.18 -5.49 -29.87
N LEU A 3 -24.03 -4.89 -28.68
CA LEU A 3 -22.88 -5.11 -27.80
C LEU A 3 -22.94 -6.57 -27.30
N SER A 4 -22.19 -7.47 -27.96
CA SER A 4 -21.96 -8.81 -27.46
C SER A 4 -21.25 -8.72 -26.11
N ARG A 5 -21.90 -9.15 -25.03
CA ARG A 5 -21.27 -9.26 -23.70
C ARG A 5 -20.10 -10.24 -23.78
N LEU A 6 -18.86 -9.73 -23.82
CA LEU A 6 -17.68 -10.53 -23.53
C LEU A 6 -17.60 -10.76 -22.02
N THR A 7 -17.51 -12.02 -21.61
CA THR A 7 -17.34 -12.45 -20.22
C THR A 7 -15.86 -12.69 -19.94
N TYR A 8 -15.33 -12.18 -18.84
CA TYR A 8 -13.96 -12.48 -18.38
C TYR A 8 -13.99 -13.62 -17.36
N LEU A 9 -12.93 -14.43 -17.35
CA LEU A 9 -12.74 -15.50 -16.36
C LEU A 9 -11.36 -15.29 -15.70
N ILE A 10 -11.35 -15.22 -14.38
CA ILE A 10 -10.13 -15.16 -13.57
C ILE A 10 -9.90 -16.58 -13.03
N LEU A 11 -8.74 -17.16 -13.34
CA LEU A 11 -8.30 -18.44 -12.76
C LEU A 11 -7.09 -18.18 -11.88
N LEU A 12 -7.12 -18.68 -10.65
CA LEU A 12 -5.96 -18.67 -9.76
C LEU A 12 -5.29 -20.05 -9.82
N CYS A 13 -4.01 -20.10 -10.15
CA CYS A 13 -3.19 -21.32 -10.10
C CYS A 13 -2.07 -21.14 -9.07
N SER A 14 -1.49 -22.21 -8.54
CA SER A 14 -0.34 -22.11 -7.62
C SER A 14 0.99 -22.22 -8.40
N GLY A 15 1.93 -21.29 -8.20
CA GLY A 15 3.24 -21.28 -8.86
C GLY A 15 4.04 -19.95 -8.69
N PRO A 16 5.30 -19.82 -9.17
CA PRO A 16 6.08 -18.57 -9.06
C PRO A 16 5.37 -17.41 -9.78
N LYS A 17 5.45 -16.16 -9.30
CA LYS A 17 4.66 -14.95 -9.69
C LYS A 17 4.48 -14.70 -11.21
N VAL A 18 3.64 -15.51 -11.85
CA VAL A 18 3.36 -15.47 -13.29
C VAL A 18 1.95 -14.95 -13.49
N THR A 19 1.81 -14.02 -14.43
CA THR A 19 0.52 -13.68 -15.03
C THR A 19 0.46 -14.25 -16.44
N SER A 20 -0.60 -14.99 -16.77
CA SER A 20 -0.88 -15.41 -18.15
C SER A 20 -2.19 -14.82 -18.65
N LEU A 21 -2.17 -14.24 -19.85
CA LEU A 21 -3.36 -13.85 -20.60
C LEU A 21 -3.55 -14.86 -21.72
N LYS A 22 -4.77 -15.39 -21.83
CA LYS A 22 -5.15 -16.29 -22.92
C LYS A 22 -6.46 -15.85 -23.54
N LYS A 23 -6.49 -15.76 -24.86
CA LYS A 23 -7.73 -15.66 -25.64
C LYS A 23 -8.31 -17.05 -25.85
N HIS A 24 -9.57 -17.24 -25.46
CA HIS A 24 -10.29 -18.47 -25.77
C HIS A 24 -11.69 -18.14 -26.31
N LYS A 25 -11.88 -18.34 -27.62
CA LYS A 25 -13.08 -17.91 -28.36
C LYS A 25 -13.34 -16.41 -28.17
N ASN A 26 -14.46 -16.06 -27.54
CA ASN A 26 -14.87 -14.69 -27.24
C ASN A 26 -14.66 -14.33 -25.75
N LYS A 27 -13.66 -14.95 -25.10
CA LYS A 27 -13.31 -14.69 -23.70
C LYS A 27 -11.83 -14.35 -23.58
N ILE A 28 -11.51 -13.46 -22.66
CA ILE A 28 -10.15 -13.23 -22.17
C ILE A 28 -10.06 -13.90 -20.81
N VAL A 29 -9.08 -14.79 -20.67
CA VAL A 29 -8.78 -15.50 -19.43
C VAL A 29 -7.53 -14.88 -18.83
N VAL A 30 -7.64 -14.41 -17.58
CA VAL A 30 -6.51 -13.92 -16.81
C VAL A 30 -6.17 -14.97 -15.77
N ILE A 31 -4.93 -15.47 -15.81
CA ILE A 31 -4.41 -16.46 -14.87
C ILE A 31 -3.33 -15.79 -14.04
N GLY A 32 -3.56 -15.71 -12.73
CA GLY A 32 -2.58 -15.21 -11.78
C GLY A 32 -2.17 -16.31 -10.83
N ASN A 33 -0.89 -16.35 -10.46
CA ASN A 33 -0.43 -17.33 -9.48
C ASN A 33 -0.76 -16.98 -8.02
N ASP A 34 -1.18 -15.74 -7.80
CA ASP A 34 -1.70 -15.21 -6.55
C ASP A 34 -2.67 -14.05 -6.91
N PRO A 35 -3.37 -13.46 -5.92
CA PRO A 35 -4.26 -12.32 -6.17
C PRO A 35 -3.56 -11.13 -6.83
N ASN A 36 -2.28 -10.89 -6.57
CA ASN A 36 -1.52 -9.78 -7.15
C ASN A 36 -1.23 -10.03 -8.63
N GLY A 37 -0.83 -11.25 -9.00
CA GLY A 37 -0.65 -11.67 -10.39
C GLY A 37 -1.94 -11.57 -11.20
N ALA A 38 -3.09 -11.89 -10.60
CA ALA A 38 -4.39 -11.72 -11.24
C ALA A 38 -4.71 -10.22 -11.45
N MET A 39 -4.49 -9.39 -10.43
CA MET A 39 -4.66 -7.93 -10.53
C MET A 39 -3.77 -7.32 -11.62
N TYR A 40 -2.48 -7.68 -11.68
CA TYR A 40 -1.57 -7.17 -12.70
C TYR A 40 -1.95 -7.61 -14.12
N GLY A 41 -2.53 -8.81 -14.27
CA GLY A 41 -3.09 -9.25 -15.56
C GLY A 41 -4.31 -8.46 -15.99
N LEU A 42 -5.19 -8.11 -15.04
CA LEU A 42 -6.31 -7.21 -15.31
C LEU A 42 -5.81 -5.82 -15.73
N PHE A 43 -4.76 -5.30 -15.09
CA PHE A 43 -4.15 -4.04 -15.51
C PHE A 43 -3.60 -4.09 -16.93
N ASP A 44 -2.91 -5.15 -17.36
CA ASP A 44 -2.44 -5.28 -18.75
C ASP A 44 -3.61 -5.30 -19.76
N VAL A 45 -4.71 -5.95 -19.42
CA VAL A 45 -5.95 -5.93 -20.24
C VAL A 45 -6.53 -4.52 -20.32
N ILE A 46 -6.62 -3.82 -19.18
CA ILE A 46 -7.14 -2.44 -19.11
C ILE A 46 -6.24 -1.47 -19.88
N GLU A 47 -4.92 -1.57 -19.72
CA GLU A 47 -3.92 -0.78 -20.46
C GLU A 47 -4.08 -1.00 -21.97
N THR A 48 -4.18 -2.26 -22.41
CA THR A 48 -4.39 -2.60 -23.82
C THR A 48 -5.71 -2.03 -24.34
N LEU A 49 -6.79 -2.12 -23.56
CA LEU A 49 -8.09 -1.57 -23.94
C LEU A 49 -8.04 -0.04 -24.06
N ARG A 50 -7.41 0.65 -23.11
CA ARG A 50 -7.26 2.11 -23.11
C ARG A 50 -6.45 2.60 -24.30
N TYR A 51 -5.38 1.91 -24.66
CA TYR A 51 -4.51 2.31 -25.77
C TYR A 51 -5.11 1.96 -27.14
N SER A 52 -5.67 0.76 -27.30
CA SER A 52 -6.11 0.25 -28.59
C SER A 52 -7.60 0.42 -28.89
N GLY A 53 -8.40 0.78 -27.89
CA GLY A 53 -9.85 0.83 -27.96
C GLY A 53 -10.53 -0.55 -28.15
N SER A 54 -9.79 -1.66 -28.09
CA SER A 54 -10.35 -2.97 -28.43
C SER A 54 -9.75 -4.13 -27.65
N LEU A 55 -10.63 -4.93 -27.03
CA LEU A 55 -10.28 -6.22 -26.41
C LEU A 55 -9.72 -7.24 -27.41
N LYS A 56 -10.03 -7.08 -28.71
CA LYS A 56 -9.48 -7.93 -29.76
C LYS A 56 -7.97 -7.78 -29.90
N LYS A 57 -7.36 -6.74 -29.35
CA LYS A 57 -5.91 -6.48 -29.40
C LYS A 57 -5.15 -7.05 -28.19
N VAL A 58 -5.84 -7.60 -27.19
CA VAL A 58 -5.20 -8.30 -26.06
C VAL A 58 -4.58 -9.59 -26.56
N ASN A 59 -3.26 -9.70 -26.62
CA ASN A 59 -2.61 -10.93 -27.08
C ASN A 59 -2.31 -11.86 -25.92
N ASP A 60 -2.06 -13.13 -26.26
CA ASP A 60 -1.59 -14.09 -25.29
C ASP A 60 -0.21 -13.64 -24.77
N LYS A 61 -0.05 -13.63 -23.45
CA LYS A 61 1.16 -13.17 -22.78
C LYS A 61 1.47 -14.05 -21.58
N LEU A 62 2.75 -14.16 -21.27
CA LEU A 62 3.27 -14.71 -20.03
C LEU A 62 4.22 -13.68 -19.45
N ILE A 63 3.89 -13.12 -18.29
CA ILE A 63 4.66 -12.04 -17.67
C ILE A 63 5.13 -12.49 -16.30
N ASN A 64 6.43 -12.34 -16.06
CA ASN A 64 7.08 -12.49 -14.77
C ASN A 64 7.71 -11.15 -14.39
N PRO A 65 7.58 -10.69 -13.15
CA PRO A 65 8.31 -9.50 -12.71
C PRO A 65 9.81 -9.83 -12.60
N ALA A 66 10.66 -8.95 -13.13
CA ALA A 66 12.12 -9.11 -12.99
C ALA A 66 12.59 -9.02 -11.53
N LEU A 67 11.89 -8.20 -10.72
CA LEU A 67 12.14 -8.04 -9.30
C LEU A 67 10.91 -8.50 -8.52
N ASN A 68 11.12 -9.45 -7.59
CA ASN A 68 10.05 -9.94 -6.72
C ASN A 68 9.46 -8.85 -5.83
N ASP A 69 10.32 -7.92 -5.41
CA ASP A 69 10.02 -6.86 -4.47
C ASP A 69 10.30 -5.50 -5.13
N ARG A 70 9.26 -4.67 -5.18
CA ARG A 70 9.28 -3.36 -5.84
C ARG A 70 8.76 -2.37 -4.82
N PHE A 71 9.71 -1.72 -4.15
CA PHE A 71 9.45 -0.90 -2.97
C PHE A 71 9.28 0.58 -3.30
N ILE A 72 8.45 1.24 -2.50
CA ILE A 72 8.56 2.68 -2.27
C ILE A 72 8.90 2.90 -0.80
N LYS A 73 9.88 3.79 -0.56
CA LYS A 73 10.22 4.33 0.76
C LYS A 73 9.52 5.67 0.94
N PHE A 74 8.81 5.83 2.05
CA PHE A 74 8.11 7.05 2.40
C PHE A 74 8.49 7.48 3.82
N ASN A 75 8.98 8.72 3.98
CA ASN A 75 9.23 9.30 5.30
C ASN A 75 7.96 9.99 5.79
N LEU A 76 7.51 9.65 6.99
CA LEU A 76 6.34 10.28 7.59
C LEU A 76 6.70 11.62 8.26
N PRO A 77 5.78 12.61 8.28
CA PRO A 77 6.09 13.95 8.78
C PRO A 77 6.09 14.06 10.31
N TRP A 78 5.36 13.19 11.01
CA TRP A 78 5.47 13.06 12.47
C TRP A 78 6.77 12.38 12.85
N MET A 79 7.29 12.58 14.08
CA MET A 79 8.53 11.99 14.61
C MET A 79 9.65 11.83 13.56
N SER A 80 9.88 12.91 12.81
CA SER A 80 10.83 12.94 11.70
C SER A 80 12.27 13.05 12.21
N TYR A 81 13.21 12.64 11.37
CA TYR A 81 14.65 12.57 11.72
C TYR A 81 15.26 13.93 12.12
N ARG A 82 14.66 15.04 11.70
CA ARG A 82 15.11 16.41 11.99
C ARG A 82 13.93 17.23 12.46
N LYS A 83 14.22 18.31 13.19
CA LYS A 83 13.21 19.32 13.55
C LYS A 83 13.31 20.51 12.60
N GLY A 84 12.17 21.03 12.18
CA GLY A 84 12.07 22.19 11.30
C GLY A 84 10.69 22.29 10.66
N GLU A 85 10.24 23.52 10.40
CA GLU A 85 8.92 23.81 9.84
C GLU A 85 8.68 23.07 8.51
N ALA A 86 9.70 23.05 7.64
CA ALA A 86 9.67 22.37 6.35
C ALA A 86 9.36 20.86 6.43
N LEU A 87 9.56 20.22 7.59
CA LEU A 87 9.29 18.79 7.78
C LEU A 87 7.88 18.51 8.30
N GLN A 88 7.15 19.56 8.70
CA GLN A 88 5.79 19.47 9.23
C GLN A 88 4.71 19.89 8.22
N VAL A 89 5.09 20.52 7.10
CA VAL A 89 4.15 21.03 6.08
C VAL A 89 3.24 19.96 5.46
N HIS A 90 3.60 18.68 5.57
CA HIS A 90 2.83 17.56 5.02
C HIS A 90 2.01 16.80 6.06
N MET A 91 1.91 17.28 7.31
CA MET A 91 1.15 16.61 8.37
C MET A 91 -0.31 16.39 7.97
N GLU A 92 -0.99 17.44 7.49
CA GLU A 92 -2.39 17.35 7.06
C GLU A 92 -2.56 16.38 5.88
N THR A 93 -1.72 16.53 4.84
CA THR A 93 -1.75 15.64 3.66
C THR A 93 -1.52 14.18 4.02
N CYS A 94 -0.55 13.88 4.90
CA CYS A 94 -0.25 12.51 5.29
C CYS A 94 -1.26 11.94 6.29
N ARG A 95 -2.09 12.78 6.94
CA ARG A 95 -3.21 12.35 7.77
C ARG A 95 -4.48 12.10 6.97
N ASP A 96 -4.60 12.67 5.78
CA ASP A 96 -5.73 12.42 4.89
C ASP A 96 -5.62 11.03 4.22
N THR A 97 -6.62 10.18 4.43
CA THR A 97 -6.67 8.86 3.79
C THR A 97 -6.92 8.93 2.29
N VAL A 98 -7.49 10.02 1.77
CA VAL A 98 -7.69 10.22 0.32
C VAL A 98 -6.36 10.36 -0.43
N PHE A 99 -5.38 11.01 0.19
CA PHE A 99 -4.00 11.04 -0.31
C PHE A 99 -3.45 9.62 -0.45
N TRP A 100 -3.59 8.81 0.61
CA TRP A 100 -3.09 7.43 0.62
C TRP A 100 -3.81 6.52 -0.35
N GLU A 101 -5.12 6.69 -0.54
CA GLU A 101 -5.87 5.96 -1.55
C GLU A 101 -5.28 6.19 -2.94
N SER A 102 -5.11 7.47 -3.31
CA SER A 102 -4.52 7.86 -4.60
C SER A 102 -3.08 7.37 -4.75
N PHE A 103 -2.29 7.45 -3.67
CA PHE A 103 -0.91 7.00 -3.66
C PHE A 103 -0.79 5.48 -3.84
N LEU A 104 -1.63 4.71 -3.15
CA LEU A 104 -1.65 3.25 -3.25
C LEU A 104 -2.21 2.78 -4.60
N ASP A 105 -3.19 3.48 -5.17
CA ASP A 105 -3.65 3.25 -6.55
C ASP A 105 -2.51 3.43 -7.56
N MET A 106 -1.76 4.53 -7.43
CA MET A 106 -0.57 4.77 -8.23
C MET A 106 0.44 3.64 -8.06
N MET A 107 0.70 3.19 -6.83
CA MET A 107 1.59 2.05 -6.58
C MET A 107 1.12 0.79 -7.30
N ALA A 108 -0.15 0.42 -7.17
CA ALA A 108 -0.71 -0.78 -7.79
C ALA A 108 -0.65 -0.72 -9.32
N LEU A 109 -1.04 0.41 -9.92
CA LEU A 109 -0.99 0.64 -11.37
C LEU A 109 0.44 0.54 -11.91
N ASN A 110 1.42 1.07 -11.17
CA ASN A 110 2.84 0.97 -11.49
C ASN A 110 3.49 -0.35 -11.00
N ARG A 111 2.65 -1.30 -10.55
CA ARG A 111 3.04 -2.64 -10.11
C ARG A 111 3.98 -2.65 -8.91
N PHE A 112 4.12 -1.58 -8.13
CA PHE A 112 4.80 -1.63 -6.82
C PHE A 112 3.98 -2.49 -5.84
N ASN A 113 4.66 -3.26 -5.01
CA ASN A 113 4.01 -4.23 -4.13
C ASN A 113 4.45 -4.14 -2.66
N ARG A 114 5.32 -3.18 -2.33
CA ARG A 114 5.77 -2.96 -0.95
C ARG A 114 5.89 -1.48 -0.64
N LEU A 115 5.35 -1.06 0.49
CA LEU A 115 5.44 0.30 1.02
C LEU A 115 6.16 0.26 2.36
N SER A 116 7.29 0.96 2.47
CA SER A 116 7.98 1.14 3.75
C SER A 116 7.74 2.55 4.27
N LEU A 117 7.25 2.64 5.51
CA LEU A 117 6.90 3.86 6.21
C LEU A 117 7.93 4.12 7.30
N TRP A 118 8.65 5.22 7.18
CA TRP A 118 9.84 5.50 7.97
C TRP A 118 9.57 6.62 8.98
N ASN A 119 9.91 6.35 10.23
CA ASN A 119 9.71 7.24 11.36
C ASN A 119 10.72 6.94 12.48
N LEU A 120 11.18 7.92 13.26
CA LEU A 120 12.11 7.63 14.37
C LEU A 120 11.52 6.67 15.40
N HIS A 121 10.29 6.94 15.85
CA HIS A 121 9.60 6.19 16.90
C HIS A 121 8.07 6.23 16.67
N PRO A 122 7.53 5.33 15.82
CA PRO A 122 6.13 5.41 15.39
C PRO A 122 5.13 4.92 16.45
N PHE A 123 5.61 4.26 17.51
CA PHE A 123 4.76 3.46 18.40
C PHE A 123 3.78 4.30 19.22
N SER A 124 4.17 5.52 19.62
CA SER A 124 3.27 6.46 20.33
C SER A 124 2.02 6.83 19.51
N TYR A 125 2.06 6.67 18.19
CA TYR A 125 0.94 6.91 17.27
C TYR A 125 0.11 5.65 16.99
N MET A 126 0.42 4.52 17.63
CA MET A 126 -0.23 3.23 17.33
C MET A 126 -0.75 2.54 18.59
N VAL A 127 -0.01 2.64 19.70
CA VAL A 127 -0.30 1.92 20.94
C VAL A 127 -0.05 2.79 22.17
N ARG A 128 -0.76 2.49 23.26
CA ARG A 128 -0.42 2.99 24.59
C ARG A 128 0.16 1.83 25.40
N PRO A 129 1.43 1.89 25.85
CA PRO A 129 2.02 0.84 26.67
C PRO A 129 1.34 0.74 28.03
N GLU A 130 1.07 -0.48 28.50
CA GLU A 130 0.42 -0.71 29.82
C GLU A 130 1.31 -0.27 30.99
N ASN A 131 2.61 -0.57 30.92
CA ASN A 131 3.58 -0.24 31.98
C ASN A 131 4.06 1.22 31.95
N PHE A 132 3.90 1.90 30.80
CA PHE A 132 4.34 3.28 30.60
C PHE A 132 3.25 4.13 29.93
N PRO A 133 2.06 4.25 30.56
CA PRO A 133 0.91 4.91 29.93
C PRO A 133 1.17 6.38 29.62
N LYS A 134 2.03 7.05 30.41
CA LYS A 134 2.40 8.46 30.20
C LYS A 134 3.42 8.67 29.08
N ALA A 135 3.87 7.61 28.40
CA ALA A 135 4.72 7.73 27.22
C ALA A 135 3.96 8.15 25.94
N SER A 136 2.62 8.17 26.01
CA SER A 136 1.74 8.60 24.94
C SER A 136 1.37 10.07 25.12
N PRO A 137 1.60 10.95 24.12
CA PRO A 137 1.11 12.34 24.17
C PRO A 137 -0.40 12.47 24.02
N PHE A 138 -1.05 11.43 23.48
CA PHE A 138 -2.44 11.52 23.04
C PHE A 138 -3.43 11.17 24.15
N THR A 139 -4.55 11.89 24.16
CA THR A 139 -5.79 11.47 24.81
C THR A 139 -6.31 10.16 24.19
N ASP A 140 -7.30 9.54 24.83
CA ASP A 140 -7.89 8.30 24.33
C ASP A 140 -8.60 8.50 22.98
N GLU A 141 -9.23 9.66 22.78
CA GLU A 141 -9.91 10.03 21.54
C GLU A 141 -8.90 10.25 20.39
N GLU A 142 -7.84 11.03 20.63
CA GLU A 142 -6.77 11.24 19.64
C GLU A 142 -6.06 9.93 19.27
N LEU A 143 -5.76 9.08 20.25
CA LEU A 143 -5.14 7.78 19.97
C LEU A 143 -6.09 6.85 19.21
N ALA A 144 -7.39 6.91 19.47
CA ALA A 144 -8.39 6.16 18.72
C ALA A 144 -8.45 6.64 17.25
N ASP A 145 -8.38 7.94 17.00
CA ASP A 145 -8.29 8.52 15.66
C ASP A 145 -7.02 8.08 14.92
N TRP A 146 -5.86 8.09 15.58
CA TRP A 146 -4.61 7.55 15.02
C TRP A 146 -4.72 6.07 14.68
N LYS A 147 -5.27 5.25 15.59
CA LYS A 147 -5.50 3.82 15.33
C LYS A 147 -6.44 3.60 14.16
N LYS A 148 -7.48 4.43 14.02
CA LYS A 148 -8.40 4.39 12.87
C LYS A 148 -7.66 4.69 11.58
N PHE A 149 -6.83 5.74 11.55
CA PHE A 149 -5.99 6.07 10.39
C PHE A 149 -5.10 4.89 9.96
N TRP A 150 -4.33 4.32 10.88
CA TRP A 150 -3.43 3.20 10.57
C TRP A 150 -4.17 1.97 10.05
N LYS A 151 -5.30 1.61 10.69
CA LYS A 151 -6.14 0.50 10.24
C LYS A 151 -6.67 0.74 8.82
N THR A 152 -7.12 1.95 8.52
CA THR A 152 -7.60 2.33 7.19
C THR A 152 -6.47 2.23 6.16
N LEU A 153 -5.32 2.82 6.43
CA LEU A 153 -4.14 2.78 5.54
C LEU A 153 -3.73 1.34 5.21
N PHE A 154 -3.56 0.50 6.23
CA PHE A 154 -3.13 -0.89 6.03
C PHE A 154 -4.19 -1.74 5.34
N SER A 155 -5.48 -1.49 5.61
CA SER A 155 -6.58 -2.13 4.89
C SER A 155 -6.55 -1.77 3.40
N MET A 156 -6.42 -0.48 3.06
CA MET A 156 -6.33 -0.01 1.67
C MET A 156 -5.12 -0.58 0.94
N ALA A 157 -3.96 -0.67 1.61
CA ALA A 157 -2.75 -1.25 1.03
C ALA A 157 -2.93 -2.75 0.76
N LYS A 158 -3.48 -3.50 1.73
CA LYS A 158 -3.77 -4.94 1.60
C LYS A 158 -4.73 -5.23 0.44
N GLN A 159 -5.78 -4.43 0.28
CA GLN A 159 -6.74 -4.56 -0.83
C GLN A 159 -6.09 -4.42 -2.21
N ARG A 160 -4.97 -3.70 -2.28
CA ARG A 160 -4.19 -3.45 -3.50
C ARG A 160 -2.98 -4.39 -3.64
N GLY A 161 -2.86 -5.39 -2.78
CA GLY A 161 -1.75 -6.33 -2.83
C GLY A 161 -0.41 -5.73 -2.40
N ILE A 162 -0.43 -4.61 -1.66
CA ILE A 162 0.76 -3.89 -1.21
C ILE A 162 1.05 -4.29 0.24
N GLU A 163 2.23 -4.85 0.47
CA GLU A 163 2.70 -5.17 1.82
C GLU A 163 3.31 -3.94 2.48
N THR A 164 2.89 -3.64 3.70
CA THR A 164 3.32 -2.45 4.44
C THR A 164 4.34 -2.80 5.52
N TYR A 165 5.43 -2.04 5.56
CA TYR A 165 6.49 -2.14 6.55
C TYR A 165 6.56 -0.87 7.38
N ILE A 166 6.67 -1.00 8.69
CA ILE A 166 7.05 0.10 9.57
C ILE A 166 8.55 -0.02 9.83
N VAL A 167 9.29 1.04 9.52
CA VAL A 167 10.74 1.12 9.75
C VAL A 167 11.00 2.19 10.78
N ASN A 168 11.62 1.78 11.90
CA ASN A 168 11.99 2.65 13.00
C ASN A 168 13.49 2.62 13.27
N TRP A 169 13.96 3.62 14.02
CA TRP A 169 15.32 3.67 14.51
C TRP A 169 15.39 3.27 15.97
N ASN A 170 16.56 2.81 16.38
CA ASN A 170 16.87 2.47 17.77
C ASN A 170 18.19 3.13 18.17
N ILE A 171 18.35 3.63 19.40
CA ILE A 171 17.36 3.67 20.49
C ILE A 171 16.62 5.01 20.44
N PHE A 172 15.29 4.99 20.37
CA PHE A 172 14.45 6.19 20.43
C PHE A 172 13.23 5.95 21.34
N VAL A 173 12.88 6.97 22.12
CA VAL A 173 11.67 7.04 22.95
C VAL A 173 10.90 8.33 22.63
N SER A 174 9.65 8.42 23.09
CA SER A 174 8.86 9.64 22.97
C SER A 174 9.34 10.72 23.96
N PRO A 175 9.13 12.02 23.65
CA PRO A 175 9.41 13.10 24.60
C PRO A 175 8.71 12.90 25.95
N GLU A 176 7.47 12.43 25.93
CA GLU A 176 6.64 12.22 27.12
C GLU A 176 7.19 11.08 27.99
N PHE A 177 7.81 10.06 27.36
CA PHE A 177 8.52 9.04 28.12
C PHE A 177 9.68 9.65 28.91
N THR A 178 10.53 10.44 28.24
CA THR A 178 11.69 11.09 28.88
C THR A 178 11.25 12.02 30.03
N GLU A 179 10.18 12.78 29.83
CA GLU A 179 9.62 13.68 30.85
C GLU A 179 9.13 12.94 32.09
N HIS A 180 8.43 11.81 31.93
CA HIS A 180 7.74 11.14 33.03
C HIS A 180 8.52 10.00 33.69
N TYR A 181 9.44 9.36 32.96
CA TYR A 181 10.16 8.17 33.41
C TYR A 181 11.68 8.33 33.38
N GLY A 182 12.17 9.47 32.89
CA GLY A 182 13.58 9.72 32.67
C GLY A 182 14.11 9.05 31.41
N GLY A 183 15.19 9.60 30.88
CA GLY A 183 15.91 9.12 29.71
C GLY A 183 17.17 9.96 29.52
N ALA A 184 18.28 9.31 29.16
CA ALA A 184 19.53 9.98 28.79
C ALA A 184 19.48 10.43 27.32
#